data_AF-A0A0F9JUQ9-F1
#
_entry.id   AF-A0A0F9JUQ9-F1
#
_cell.length_a   1.000
_cell.length_b   1.000
_cell.length_c   1.000
_cell.angle_alpha   90.00
_cell.angle_beta   90.00
_cell.angle_gamma   90.00
#
_symmetry.space_group_name_H-M   'P 1'
#
loop_
_entity.id
_entity.type
_entity.pdbx_description
1 polymer ?
#
loop_
_entity_poly.entity_id
_entity_poly.type
_entity_poly.pdbx_seq_one_letter_code
_entity_poly.pdbx_strand_id
1 'polypeptide(L)'
;MANKALDFDGTDDRVQVSSSATLDIGTGDLTIEAWVKTGLSSRGEVVERGNNVDNKGYVLYINATGEIDFGKVDGARLTSAGTVNDSAWHYIVGVRDGDYFRIYIDGVVDDNSLSGQSALNFQDAGYALFIGIRSDLTTDYLGIIDEVRISDVARTAGEISANWNSGNGKRLEVDGNTLSLWHMNEGANSTAYDETANDNDGTIIGASWVDGFPFPTGRSFGYIIG
;
A
#
# COMPACT_ATOMS: atom_id res chain seq x y z
N MET A 1 19.83 -11.63 -0.49
CA MET A 1 18.68 -12.52 -0.80
C MET A 1 18.05 -11.99 -2.09
N ALA A 2 17.41 -12.83 -2.90
CA ALA A 2 16.68 -12.35 -4.07
C ALA A 2 15.47 -11.51 -3.60
N ASN A 3 15.17 -10.39 -4.25
CA ASN A 3 13.99 -9.59 -3.92
C ASN A 3 12.73 -10.40 -4.29
N LYS A 4 11.80 -10.54 -3.36
CA LYS A 4 10.52 -11.24 -3.57
C LYS A 4 9.36 -10.28 -3.43
N ALA A 5 8.20 -10.74 -3.87
CA ALA A 5 6.90 -10.10 -3.75
C ALA A 5 5.81 -11.19 -3.72
N LEU A 6 4.57 -10.78 -3.51
CA LEU A 6 3.41 -11.68 -3.57
C LEU A 6 2.60 -11.44 -4.86
N ASP A 7 2.34 -12.53 -5.57
CA ASP A 7 1.42 -12.58 -6.72
C ASP A 7 0.05 -13.04 -6.25
N PHE A 8 -0.97 -12.24 -6.57
CA PHE A 8 -2.37 -12.46 -6.27
C PHE A 8 -3.09 -12.80 -7.58
N ASP A 9 -3.71 -13.97 -7.65
CA ASP A 9 -4.24 -14.55 -8.89
C ASP A 9 -5.67 -14.09 -9.25
N GLY A 10 -6.24 -13.18 -8.45
CA GLY A 10 -7.61 -12.69 -8.60
C GLY A 10 -8.69 -13.61 -8.02
N THR A 11 -8.30 -14.63 -7.22
CA THR A 11 -9.23 -15.56 -6.57
C THR A 11 -8.81 -15.84 -5.12
N ASP A 12 -9.48 -15.23 -4.15
CA ASP A 12 -9.34 -15.49 -2.70
C ASP A 12 -7.98 -15.19 -2.03
N ASP A 13 -6.99 -14.79 -2.83
CA ASP A 13 -5.64 -14.42 -2.42
C ASP A 13 -5.61 -13.19 -1.51
N ARG A 14 -4.94 -13.29 -0.37
CA ARG A 14 -4.79 -12.19 0.58
C ARG A 14 -3.62 -12.34 1.54
N VAL A 15 -3.16 -11.21 2.05
CA VAL A 15 -2.50 -11.15 3.36
C VAL A 15 -3.51 -10.64 4.38
N GLN A 16 -3.79 -11.44 5.40
CA GLN A 16 -4.70 -11.08 6.48
C GLN A 16 -3.91 -10.75 7.74
N VAL A 17 -4.03 -9.50 8.20
CA VAL A 17 -3.39 -8.97 9.40
C VAL A 17 -4.45 -8.85 10.49
N SER A 18 -4.16 -9.37 11.68
CA SER A 18 -5.09 -9.31 12.81
C SER A 18 -5.40 -7.87 13.21
N SER A 19 -6.55 -7.63 13.82
CA SER A 19 -6.87 -6.29 14.31
C SER A 19 -5.86 -5.84 15.37
N SER A 20 -5.44 -4.58 15.27
CA SER A 20 -4.34 -4.02 16.07
C SER A 20 -4.56 -2.53 16.26
N ALA A 21 -4.57 -2.06 17.51
CA ALA A 21 -4.82 -0.65 17.83
C ALA A 21 -3.74 0.30 17.27
N THR A 22 -2.57 -0.22 16.89
CA THR A 22 -1.49 0.56 16.26
C THR A 22 -1.88 1.08 14.87
N LEU A 23 -2.85 0.43 14.22
CA LEU A 23 -3.37 0.81 12.90
C LEU A 23 -4.68 1.62 12.99
N ASP A 24 -5.12 2.01 14.19
CA ASP A 24 -6.33 2.82 14.39
C ASP A 24 -6.03 4.31 14.13
N ILE A 25 -6.26 4.77 12.90
CA ILE A 25 -5.89 6.13 12.46
C ILE A 25 -6.83 7.21 13.00
N GLY A 26 -8.12 6.91 13.13
CA GLY A 26 -9.14 7.87 13.55
C GLY A 26 -9.22 9.09 12.63
N THR A 27 -9.00 10.29 13.19
CA THR A 27 -8.94 11.56 12.45
C THR A 27 -7.52 12.01 12.12
N GLY A 28 -6.51 11.19 12.42
CA GLY A 28 -5.11 11.49 12.16
C GLY A 28 -4.74 11.47 10.69
N ASP A 29 -3.49 11.84 10.43
CA ASP A 29 -2.87 11.71 9.11
C ASP A 29 -2.61 10.25 8.78
N LEU A 30 -2.51 9.96 7.48
CA LEU A 30 -2.30 8.60 6.98
C LEU A 30 -1.51 8.66 5.70
N THR A 31 -0.50 7.81 5.59
CA THR A 31 0.12 7.47 4.31
C THR A 31 0.08 5.96 4.10
N ILE A 32 -0.41 5.51 2.94
CA ILE A 32 -0.31 4.12 2.48
C ILE A 32 0.53 4.10 1.21
N GLU A 33 1.56 3.28 1.19
CA GLU A 33 2.47 3.11 0.05
C GLU A 33 2.50 1.64 -0.38
N ALA A 34 2.60 1.40 -1.68
CA ALA A 34 2.86 0.07 -2.23
C ALA A 34 3.55 0.17 -3.60
N TRP A 35 4.40 -0.80 -3.91
CA TRP A 35 4.72 -1.13 -5.30
C TRP A 35 3.71 -2.13 -5.82
N VAL A 36 3.17 -1.86 -7.01
CA VAL A 36 2.13 -2.68 -7.63
C VAL A 36 2.47 -2.96 -9.09
N LYS A 37 2.09 -4.14 -9.58
CA LYS A 37 2.13 -4.47 -11.00
C LYS A 37 0.89 -5.24 -11.38
N THR A 38 0.03 -4.62 -12.18
CA THR A 38 -1.28 -5.21 -12.52
C THR A 38 -1.70 -4.90 -13.96
N GLY A 39 -2.45 -5.84 -14.54
CA GLY A 39 -3.21 -5.67 -15.79
C GLY A 39 -4.71 -5.84 -15.57
N LEU A 40 -5.19 -5.57 -14.35
CA LEU A 40 -6.59 -5.73 -13.98
C LEU A 40 -7.52 -4.97 -14.94
N SER A 41 -8.68 -5.58 -15.19
CA SER A 41 -9.80 -4.98 -15.92
C SER A 41 -11.08 -4.93 -15.08
N SER A 42 -10.95 -5.29 -13.80
CA SER A 42 -11.95 -5.16 -12.74
C SER A 42 -11.30 -4.44 -11.56
N ARG A 43 -12.11 -3.90 -10.65
CA ARG A 43 -11.60 -3.35 -9.38
C ARG A 43 -10.77 -4.42 -8.64
N GLY A 44 -9.68 -3.98 -8.01
CA GLY A 44 -8.86 -4.82 -7.13
C GLY A 44 -8.27 -4.06 -5.96
N GLU A 45 -8.33 -4.66 -4.78
CA GLU A 45 -8.00 -4.05 -3.50
C GLU A 45 -6.52 -4.20 -3.19
N VAL A 46 -5.82 -3.08 -2.98
CA VAL A 46 -4.41 -3.12 -2.60
C VAL A 46 -4.31 -3.26 -1.08
N VAL A 47 -4.91 -2.33 -0.33
CA VAL A 47 -5.00 -2.39 1.13
C VAL A 47 -6.39 -1.93 1.56
N GLU A 48 -7.06 -2.72 2.40
CA GLU A 48 -8.27 -2.31 3.10
C GLU A 48 -8.18 -2.68 4.58
N ARG A 49 -8.45 -1.72 5.46
CA ARG A 49 -8.75 -1.99 6.86
C ARG A 49 -10.12 -1.44 7.16
N GLY A 50 -11.00 -2.27 7.67
CA GLY A 50 -12.35 -1.82 8.00
C GLY A 50 -13.45 -2.80 7.62
N ASN A 51 -14.63 -2.23 7.41
CA ASN A 51 -15.83 -2.96 7.06
C ASN A 51 -16.78 -2.06 6.24
N ASN A 52 -17.29 -2.62 5.15
CA ASN A 52 -18.23 -1.97 4.23
C ASN A 52 -19.64 -1.79 4.81
N VAL A 53 -20.13 -2.70 5.64
CA VAL A 53 -21.46 -2.61 6.27
C VAL A 53 -21.54 -1.40 7.20
N ASP A 54 -20.47 -1.15 7.96
CA ASP A 54 -20.41 -0.03 8.90
C ASP A 54 -19.81 1.25 8.29
N ASN A 55 -19.37 1.20 7.02
CA ASN A 55 -18.59 2.24 6.35
C ASN A 55 -17.45 2.71 7.26
N LYS A 56 -16.53 1.82 7.60
CA LYS A 56 -15.51 2.07 8.64
C LYS A 56 -14.12 1.75 8.12
N GLY A 57 -13.13 2.54 8.54
CA GLY A 57 -11.74 2.38 8.17
C GLY A 57 -11.33 3.06 6.86
N TYR A 58 -10.20 2.61 6.30
CA TYR A 58 -9.51 3.22 5.17
C TYR A 58 -9.18 2.20 4.07
N VAL A 59 -9.02 2.69 2.86
CA VAL A 59 -8.78 1.85 1.67
C VAL A 59 -7.86 2.55 0.67
N LEU A 60 -7.05 1.73 -0.01
CA LEU A 60 -6.34 2.03 -1.25
C LEU A 60 -6.66 0.90 -2.24
N TYR A 61 -7.28 1.22 -3.37
CA TYR A 61 -7.62 0.23 -4.40
C TYR A 61 -7.43 0.79 -5.81
N ILE A 62 -7.46 -0.08 -6.81
CA ILE A 62 -7.39 0.29 -8.23
C ILE A 62 -8.72 -0.08 -8.90
N ASN A 63 -9.31 0.85 -9.65
CA ASN A 63 -10.55 0.65 -10.39
C ASN A 63 -10.35 -0.21 -11.63
N ALA A 64 -11.46 -0.70 -12.19
CA ALA A 64 -11.47 -1.45 -13.45
C ALA A 64 -10.79 -0.73 -14.62
N THR A 65 -10.81 0.60 -14.63
CA THR A 65 -10.19 1.48 -15.62
C THR A 65 -8.75 1.88 -15.29
N GLY A 66 -8.23 1.45 -14.13
CA GLY A 66 -6.85 1.63 -13.72
C GLY A 66 -6.59 2.83 -12.81
N GLU A 67 -7.58 3.71 -12.57
CA GLU A 67 -7.42 4.81 -11.62
C GLU A 67 -7.34 4.28 -10.18
N ILE A 68 -6.56 4.95 -9.35
CA ILE A 68 -6.39 4.65 -7.93
C ILE A 68 -7.46 5.40 -7.14
N ASP A 69 -8.09 4.73 -6.19
CA ASP A 69 -8.93 5.36 -5.17
C ASP A 69 -8.29 5.23 -3.80
N PHE A 70 -8.29 6.33 -3.06
CA PHE A 70 -7.81 6.38 -1.67
C PHE A 70 -8.81 7.12 -0.78
N GLY A 71 -9.10 6.57 0.39
CA GLY A 71 -9.88 7.27 1.39
C GLY A 71 -10.63 6.35 2.34
N LYS A 72 -11.83 6.78 2.76
CA LYS A 72 -12.64 6.04 3.74
C LYS A 72 -13.37 4.89 3.06
N VAL A 73 -13.44 3.73 3.72
CA VAL A 73 -14.30 2.63 3.28
C VAL A 73 -15.75 3.12 3.19
N ASP A 74 -16.28 2.99 1.98
CA ASP A 74 -17.61 3.36 1.49
C ASP A 74 -18.05 4.77 1.95
N GLY A 75 -17.10 5.69 1.93
CA GLY A 75 -17.29 7.10 2.24
C GLY A 75 -16.55 8.02 1.26
N ALA A 76 -16.08 9.15 1.77
CA ALA A 76 -15.31 10.11 0.99
C ALA A 76 -13.98 9.49 0.55
N ARG A 77 -13.73 9.52 -0.77
CA ARG A 77 -12.54 8.99 -1.43
C ARG A 77 -12.09 9.97 -2.52
N LEU A 78 -10.79 9.99 -2.77
CA LEU A 78 -10.16 10.65 -3.91
C LEU A 78 -9.86 9.60 -4.97
N THR A 79 -10.28 9.87 -6.21
CA THR A 79 -9.91 9.07 -7.39
C THR A 79 -8.85 9.82 -8.19
N SER A 80 -7.77 9.14 -8.59
CA SER A 80 -6.71 9.73 -9.43
C SER A 80 -7.19 10.02 -10.85
N ALA A 81 -6.48 10.89 -11.56
CA ALA A 81 -6.63 11.06 -13.01
C ALA A 81 -5.75 10.07 -13.79
N GLY A 82 -4.57 9.73 -13.26
CA GLY A 82 -3.68 8.72 -13.84
C GLY A 82 -4.15 7.29 -13.60
N THR A 83 -3.68 6.36 -14.45
CA THR A 83 -3.97 4.93 -14.40
C THR A 83 -2.68 4.11 -14.27
N VAL A 84 -2.77 2.90 -13.70
CA VAL A 84 -1.60 2.04 -13.40
C VAL A 84 -1.77 0.57 -13.83
N ASN A 85 -2.81 0.24 -14.62
CA ASN A 85 -3.13 -1.12 -15.04
C ASN A 85 -2.50 -1.52 -16.40
N ASP A 86 -1.29 -1.05 -16.67
CA ASP A 86 -0.56 -1.29 -17.92
C ASP A 86 0.41 -2.49 -17.86
N SER A 87 0.32 -3.28 -16.78
CA SER A 87 1.22 -4.40 -16.48
C SER A 87 2.69 -4.02 -16.21
N ALA A 88 2.99 -2.74 -15.97
CA ALA A 88 4.27 -2.27 -15.46
C ALA A 88 4.24 -2.10 -13.93
N TRP A 89 5.43 -1.98 -13.33
CA TRP A 89 5.56 -1.65 -11.91
C TRP A 89 5.28 -0.16 -11.72
N HIS A 90 4.38 0.15 -10.79
CA HIS A 90 4.10 1.51 -10.34
C HIS A 90 4.27 1.61 -8.82
N TYR A 91 4.76 2.76 -8.37
CA TYR A 91 4.76 3.11 -6.96
C TYR A 91 3.58 4.02 -6.68
N ILE A 92 2.62 3.52 -5.90
CA ILE A 92 1.36 4.23 -5.61
C ILE A 92 1.32 4.64 -4.15
N VAL A 93 0.87 5.87 -3.89
CA VAL A 93 0.79 6.40 -2.54
C VAL A 93 -0.52 7.16 -2.33
N GLY A 94 -1.28 6.79 -1.31
CA GLY A 94 -2.40 7.58 -0.80
C GLY A 94 -1.99 8.35 0.44
N VAL A 95 -2.22 9.67 0.46
CA VAL A 95 -1.85 10.55 1.59
C VAL A 95 -3.08 11.31 2.07
N ARG A 96 -3.34 11.24 3.37
CA ARG A 96 -4.21 12.16 4.11
C ARG A 96 -3.34 13.08 4.97
N ASP A 97 -3.54 14.38 4.78
CA ASP A 97 -2.89 15.49 5.46
C ASP A 97 -3.99 16.39 6.03
N GLY A 98 -4.47 16.04 7.23
CA GLY A 98 -5.65 16.59 7.87
C GLY A 98 -6.89 16.53 6.97
N ASP A 99 -7.17 17.65 6.32
CA ASP A 99 -8.33 17.89 5.47
C ASP A 99 -8.13 17.49 4.01
N TYR A 100 -6.88 17.24 3.60
CA TYR A 100 -6.49 17.06 2.21
C TYR A 100 -6.11 15.61 1.91
N PHE A 101 -6.70 15.04 0.86
CA PHE A 101 -6.27 13.78 0.29
C PHE A 101 -5.48 14.05 -0.97
N ARG A 102 -4.39 13.30 -1.17
CA ARG A 102 -3.55 13.31 -2.37
C ARG A 102 -3.23 11.88 -2.76
N ILE A 103 -3.12 11.64 -4.05
CA ILE A 103 -2.55 10.41 -4.59
C ILE A 103 -1.24 10.77 -5.30
N TYR A 104 -0.25 9.92 -5.17
CA TYR A 104 0.98 9.99 -5.95
C TYR A 104 1.12 8.72 -6.78
N ILE A 105 1.51 8.90 -8.03
CA ILE A 105 1.86 7.82 -8.95
C ILE A 105 3.30 8.07 -9.38
N ASP A 106 4.16 7.07 -9.18
CA ASP A 106 5.55 7.12 -9.59
C ASP A 106 6.29 8.36 -9.06
N GLY A 107 6.08 8.64 -7.77
CA GLY A 107 6.77 9.72 -7.07
C GLY A 107 6.24 11.14 -7.39
N VAL A 108 5.22 11.28 -8.24
CA VAL A 108 4.62 12.55 -8.65
C VAL A 108 3.18 12.64 -8.16
N VAL A 109 2.78 13.82 -7.68
CA VAL A 109 1.39 14.06 -7.25
C VAL A 109 0.46 13.98 -8.45
N ASP A 110 -0.66 13.27 -8.31
CA ASP A 110 -1.74 13.25 -9.29
C ASP A 110 -2.46 14.61 -9.31
N ASP A 111 -3.08 14.95 -10.45
CA ASP A 111 -3.72 16.25 -10.64
C ASP A 111 -4.99 16.42 -9.77
N ASN A 112 -5.61 15.32 -9.33
CA ASN A 112 -6.78 15.38 -8.47
C ASN A 112 -6.40 15.52 -6.99
N SER A 113 -7.22 16.28 -6.25
CA SER A 113 -7.18 16.33 -4.80
C SER A 113 -8.58 16.46 -4.22
N LEU A 114 -8.75 16.00 -2.98
CA LEU A 114 -9.99 16.15 -2.23
C LEU A 114 -9.69 16.93 -0.96
N SER A 115 -10.50 17.93 -0.64
CA SER A 115 -10.36 18.76 0.56
C SER A 115 -11.62 18.78 1.42
N GLY A 116 -11.53 19.38 2.61
CA GLY A 116 -12.68 19.57 3.52
C GLY A 116 -13.07 18.31 4.28
N GLN A 117 -12.11 17.42 4.53
CA GLN A 117 -12.32 16.13 5.20
C GLN A 117 -11.82 16.11 6.67
N SER A 118 -11.67 17.26 7.34
CA SER A 118 -11.17 17.37 8.73
C SER A 118 -11.86 16.44 9.70
N ALA A 119 -13.19 16.39 9.63
CA ALA A 119 -14.03 15.62 10.53
C ALA A 119 -14.15 14.14 10.12
N LEU A 120 -13.53 13.74 9.00
CA LEU A 120 -13.59 12.37 8.52
C LEU A 120 -12.83 11.47 9.50
N ASN A 121 -13.49 10.39 9.92
CA ASN A 121 -12.92 9.45 10.86
C ASN A 121 -12.82 8.07 10.18
N PHE A 122 -11.60 7.54 10.08
CA PHE A 122 -11.33 6.17 9.66
C PHE A 122 -11.53 5.20 10.83
N GLN A 123 -12.62 5.34 11.58
CA GLN A 123 -12.91 4.47 12.72
C GLN A 123 -12.98 3.03 12.21
N ASP A 124 -12.14 2.14 12.70
CA ASP A 124 -12.11 0.73 12.28
C ASP A 124 -12.09 -0.25 13.47
N ALA A 125 -12.31 0.26 14.69
CA ALA A 125 -12.03 -0.42 15.95
C ALA A 125 -12.42 -1.91 15.96
N GLY A 126 -11.42 -2.76 15.75
CA GLY A 126 -11.52 -4.21 15.82
C GLY A 126 -11.56 -4.96 14.49
N TYR A 127 -11.53 -4.30 13.33
CA TYR A 127 -11.45 -4.98 12.04
C TYR A 127 -10.01 -5.37 11.68
N ALA A 128 -9.88 -6.50 10.99
CA ALA A 128 -8.64 -6.93 10.38
C ALA A 128 -8.24 -5.99 9.24
N LEU A 129 -6.95 -6.00 8.90
CA LEU A 129 -6.44 -5.41 7.68
C LEU A 129 -6.22 -6.50 6.64
N PHE A 130 -6.54 -6.21 5.40
CA PHE A 130 -6.37 -7.09 4.26
C PHE A 130 -5.51 -6.39 3.21
N ILE A 131 -4.56 -7.13 2.64
CA ILE A 131 -3.81 -6.76 1.45
C ILE A 131 -4.21 -7.73 0.35
N GLY A 132 -4.56 -7.21 -0.83
CA GLY A 132 -4.94 -8.02 -1.99
C GLY A 132 -6.41 -8.43 -2.08
N ILE A 133 -7.25 -8.07 -1.09
CA ILE A 133 -8.68 -8.35 -1.14
C ILE A 133 -9.49 -7.38 -0.28
N ARG A 134 -10.76 -7.16 -0.64
CA ARG A 134 -11.72 -6.44 0.21
C ARG A 134 -12.02 -7.19 1.50
N SER A 135 -12.37 -6.46 2.56
CA SER A 135 -12.67 -7.00 3.88
C SER A 135 -13.82 -8.03 3.93
N ASP A 136 -14.72 -8.04 2.94
CA ASP A 136 -15.79 -9.03 2.82
C ASP A 136 -15.48 -10.20 1.86
N LEU A 137 -14.24 -10.26 1.36
CA LEU A 137 -13.70 -11.32 0.52
C LEU A 137 -14.40 -11.43 -0.86
N THR A 138 -14.89 -10.31 -1.41
CA THR A 138 -15.64 -10.31 -2.67
C THR A 138 -15.00 -9.51 -3.80
N THR A 139 -13.88 -8.83 -3.55
CA THR A 139 -13.19 -8.04 -4.58
C THR A 139 -11.69 -8.26 -4.43
N ASP A 140 -11.17 -9.09 -5.33
CA ASP A 140 -9.82 -9.62 -5.33
C ASP A 140 -8.87 -8.75 -6.15
N TYR A 141 -7.62 -8.68 -5.71
CA TYR A 141 -6.55 -8.12 -6.49
C TYR A 141 -6.02 -9.15 -7.49
N LEU A 142 -5.75 -8.70 -8.71
CA LEU A 142 -5.06 -9.47 -9.74
C LEU A 142 -3.74 -8.78 -10.07
N GLY A 143 -2.62 -9.40 -9.72
CA GLY A 143 -1.28 -8.89 -9.99
C GLY A 143 -0.33 -9.05 -8.81
N ILE A 144 0.79 -8.32 -8.86
CA ILE A 144 1.87 -8.43 -7.89
C ILE A 144 1.88 -7.19 -6.99
N ILE A 145 2.01 -7.40 -5.67
CA ILE A 145 2.20 -6.34 -4.66
C ILE A 145 3.54 -6.56 -3.96
N ASP A 146 4.28 -5.48 -3.73
CA ASP A 146 5.57 -5.45 -3.03
C ASP A 146 5.65 -4.19 -2.12
N GLU A 147 6.45 -4.24 -1.06
CA GLU A 147 6.76 -3.11 -0.15
C GLU A 147 5.54 -2.29 0.31
N VAL A 148 4.63 -2.92 1.05
CA VAL A 148 3.46 -2.22 1.60
C VAL A 148 3.82 -1.52 2.90
N ARG A 149 3.62 -0.19 2.97
CA ARG A 149 3.84 0.60 4.20
C ARG A 149 2.60 1.38 4.60
N ILE A 150 2.34 1.43 5.90
CA ILE A 150 1.34 2.30 6.52
C ILE A 150 2.05 3.22 7.53
N SER A 151 1.78 4.52 7.47
CA SER A 151 2.35 5.52 8.37
C SER A 151 1.29 6.46 8.95
N ASP A 152 1.49 6.96 10.17
CA ASP A 152 0.60 7.90 10.89
C ASP A 152 0.93 9.37 10.65
N VAL A 153 1.65 9.65 9.56
CA VAL A 153 2.03 10.99 9.11
C VAL A 153 1.65 11.16 7.65
N ALA A 154 1.39 12.41 7.26
CA ALA A 154 1.35 12.80 5.86
C ALA A 154 2.77 12.90 5.29
N ARG A 155 3.25 11.86 4.61
CA ARG A 155 4.58 11.91 3.99
C ARG A 155 4.63 12.96 2.90
N THR A 156 5.76 13.66 2.84
CA THR A 156 5.97 14.77 1.93
C THR A 156 6.18 14.28 0.50
N ALA A 157 5.89 15.13 -0.48
CA ALA A 157 6.21 14.86 -1.88
C ALA A 157 7.71 14.55 -2.11
N GLY A 158 8.59 15.17 -1.32
CA GLY A 158 10.03 14.92 -1.39
C GLY A 158 10.42 13.51 -0.94
N GLU A 159 9.85 13.04 0.17
CA GLU A 159 10.06 11.66 0.66
C GLU A 159 9.51 10.63 -0.33
N ILE A 160 8.29 10.86 -0.84
CA ILE A 160 7.63 9.99 -1.80
C ILE A 160 8.43 9.91 -3.11
N SER A 161 8.89 11.04 -3.64
CA SER A 161 9.73 11.08 -4.84
C SER A 161 11.09 10.40 -4.61
N ALA A 162 11.68 10.56 -3.43
CA ALA A 162 12.93 9.89 -3.06
C ALA A 162 12.78 8.37 -2.94
N ASN A 163 11.64 7.87 -2.45
CA ASN A 163 11.33 6.44 -2.40
C ASN A 163 11.10 5.85 -3.79
N TRP A 164 10.42 6.56 -4.67
CA TRP A 164 10.27 6.13 -6.07
C TRP A 164 11.61 6.14 -6.84
N ASN A 165 12.49 7.09 -6.55
CA ASN A 165 13.87 7.16 -7.05
C ASN A 165 13.99 7.05 -8.58
N SER A 166 13.20 7.85 -9.32
CA SER A 166 13.22 7.85 -10.78
C SER A 166 12.95 6.47 -11.41
N GLY A 167 12.05 5.70 -10.80
CA GLY A 167 11.66 4.36 -11.25
C GLY A 167 12.66 3.27 -10.88
N ASN A 168 13.75 3.61 -10.17
CA ASN A 168 14.67 2.61 -9.63
C ASN A 168 14.22 2.10 -8.28
N GLY A 169 13.33 2.82 -7.59
CA GLY A 169 12.94 2.52 -6.22
C GLY A 169 14.08 2.66 -5.20
N LYS A 170 13.67 2.90 -3.96
CA LYS A 170 14.43 2.67 -2.75
C LYS A 170 13.60 1.72 -1.90
N ARG A 171 14.22 0.68 -1.35
CA ARG A 171 13.56 -0.15 -0.34
C ARG A 171 13.08 0.76 0.79
N LEU A 172 11.82 0.61 1.20
CA LEU A 172 11.26 1.41 2.27
C LEU A 172 11.97 1.06 3.58
N GLU A 173 12.06 2.02 4.50
CA GLU A 173 12.71 1.83 5.78
C GLU A 173 11.71 2.20 6.88
N VAL A 174 11.75 1.49 7.99
CA VAL A 174 11.02 1.85 9.21
C VAL A 174 11.59 3.15 9.79
N ASP A 175 10.70 4.10 10.05
CA ASP A 175 10.98 5.30 10.84
C ASP A 175 9.98 5.44 12.00
N GLY A 176 10.10 6.52 12.78
CA GLY A 176 9.27 6.74 13.97
C GLY A 176 7.77 6.92 13.72
N ASN A 177 7.35 7.08 12.46
CA ASN A 177 5.95 7.24 12.06
C ASN A 177 5.44 6.02 11.26
N THR A 178 6.26 4.98 11.12
CA THR A 178 5.89 3.76 10.39
C THR A 178 5.11 2.84 11.32
N LEU A 179 3.84 2.60 11.00
CA LEU A 179 2.97 1.72 11.78
C LEU A 179 3.16 0.26 11.39
N SER A 180 3.33 -0.01 10.10
CA SER A 180 3.68 -1.33 9.58
C SER A 180 4.42 -1.22 8.25
N LEU A 181 5.34 -2.14 8.02
CA LEU A 181 6.05 -2.31 6.75
C LEU A 181 6.19 -3.80 6.44
N TRP A 182 5.47 -4.26 5.41
CA TRP A 182 5.61 -5.60 4.86
C TRP A 182 6.45 -5.53 3.60
N HIS A 183 7.70 -5.97 3.72
CA HIS A 183 8.60 -6.08 2.58
C HIS A 183 8.20 -7.17 1.59
N MET A 184 7.44 -8.19 2.01
CA MET A 184 7.10 -9.34 1.16
C MET A 184 8.34 -10.01 0.55
N ASN A 185 9.39 -10.15 1.36
CA ASN A 185 10.72 -10.59 0.93
C ASN A 185 11.16 -11.93 1.52
N GLU A 186 10.26 -12.61 2.23
CA GLU A 186 10.49 -13.88 2.91
C GLU A 186 10.73 -15.01 1.91
N GLY A 187 9.97 -15.04 0.82
CA GLY A 187 10.13 -15.99 -0.28
C GLY A 187 9.77 -17.44 0.06
N ALA A 188 9.21 -17.69 1.24
CA ALA A 188 8.74 -19.00 1.69
C ALA A 188 7.74 -18.84 2.85
N ASN A 189 7.03 -19.92 3.16
CA ASN A 189 6.00 -19.99 4.20
C ASN A 189 4.81 -19.06 3.93
N SER A 190 3.91 -18.96 4.90
CA SER A 190 2.63 -18.27 4.82
C SER A 190 2.54 -17.07 5.78
N THR A 191 3.67 -16.42 6.06
CA THR A 191 3.73 -15.24 6.91
C THR A 191 4.41 -14.11 6.15
N ALA A 192 3.77 -12.95 6.10
CA ALA A 192 4.37 -11.69 5.69
C ALA A 192 4.74 -10.94 6.97
N TYR A 193 6.02 -10.77 7.25
CA TYR A 193 6.46 -10.16 8.50
C TYR A 193 6.34 -8.64 8.43
N ASP A 194 5.86 -8.04 9.51
CA ASP A 194 5.97 -6.60 9.74
C ASP A 194 7.40 -6.30 10.23
N GLU A 195 8.12 -5.40 9.54
CA GLU A 195 9.47 -5.00 9.95
C GLU A 195 9.46 -4.14 11.23
N THR A 196 8.31 -3.56 11.59
CA THR A 196 8.20 -2.72 12.78
C THR A 196 8.15 -3.53 14.08
N ALA A 197 8.34 -2.85 15.21
CA ALA A 197 8.13 -3.43 16.53
C ALA A 197 6.64 -3.63 16.89
N ASN A 198 5.70 -3.24 16.01
CA ASN A 198 4.27 -3.39 16.25
C ASN A 198 3.76 -4.81 15.98
N ASP A 199 4.58 -5.66 15.35
CA ASP A 199 4.31 -7.10 15.15
C ASP A 199 2.96 -7.34 14.45
N ASN A 200 2.59 -6.47 13.50
CA ASN A 200 1.36 -6.62 12.71
C ASN A 200 1.59 -7.65 11.58
N ASP A 201 2.13 -8.82 11.92
CA ASP A 201 2.39 -9.89 10.96
C ASP A 201 1.11 -10.31 10.25
N GLY A 202 1.24 -10.54 8.94
CA GLY A 202 0.17 -11.00 8.07
C GLY A 202 0.24 -12.49 7.84
N THR A 203 -0.91 -13.16 7.82
CA THR A 203 -1.04 -14.53 7.30
C THR A 203 -1.32 -14.48 5.81
N ILE A 204 -0.47 -15.13 5.01
CA ILE A 204 -0.63 -15.24 3.56
C ILE A 204 -1.55 -16.42 3.26
N ILE A 205 -2.58 -16.19 2.46
CA ILE A 205 -3.58 -17.19 2.06
C ILE A 205 -3.71 -17.10 0.55
N GLY A 206 -3.47 -18.21 -0.16
CA GLY A 206 -3.58 -18.32 -1.61
C GLY A 206 -2.40 -17.72 -2.40
N ALA A 207 -2.03 -16.47 -2.09
CA ALA A 207 -0.99 -15.73 -2.81
C ALA A 207 0.37 -16.44 -2.82
N SER A 208 1.10 -16.29 -3.93
CA SER A 208 2.34 -17.03 -4.19
C SER A 208 3.58 -16.13 -4.30
N TRP A 209 4.75 -16.67 -3.93
CA TRP A 209 6.01 -15.93 -3.98
C TRP A 209 6.55 -15.82 -5.41
N VAL A 210 6.80 -14.59 -5.87
CA VAL A 210 7.41 -14.29 -7.18
C VAL A 210 8.61 -13.36 -7.03
N ASP A 211 9.32 -13.10 -8.12
CA ASP A 211 10.36 -12.06 -8.12
C ASP A 211 9.73 -10.68 -7.99
N GLY A 212 10.20 -9.92 -7.00
CA GLY A 212 9.65 -8.60 -6.67
C GLY A 212 10.19 -7.47 -7.53
N PHE A 213 9.93 -6.24 -7.09
CA PHE A 213 10.43 -5.04 -7.76
C PHE A 213 11.98 -5.06 -7.82
N PRO A 214 12.61 -4.77 -8.97
CA PRO A 214 14.05 -4.96 -9.13
C PRO A 214 14.87 -3.79 -8.54
N PHE A 215 14.87 -3.64 -7.22
CA PHE A 215 15.66 -2.61 -6.53
C PHE A 215 17.15 -2.69 -6.91
N PRO A 216 17.82 -1.55 -7.15
CA PRO A 216 19.25 -1.50 -7.41
C PRO A 216 20.01 -2.21 -6.29
N THR A 217 20.73 -3.27 -6.64
CA THR A 217 21.76 -3.80 -5.77
C THR A 217 22.88 -2.77 -5.71
N GLY A 218 23.22 -2.29 -4.52
CA GLY A 218 24.15 -1.17 -4.34
C GLY A 218 25.42 -1.36 -5.18
N ARG A 219 25.77 -0.35 -5.98
CA ARG A 219 27.08 -0.27 -6.63
C ARG A 219 28.13 -0.34 -5.52
N SER A 220 29.07 -1.29 -5.61
CA SER A 220 30.26 -1.23 -4.77
C SER A 220 30.92 0.13 -5.03
N PHE A 221 31.00 0.98 -4.01
CA PHE A 221 31.92 2.10 -4.07
C PHE A 221 33.32 1.50 -4.07
N GLY A 222 33.89 1.32 -5.26
CA GLY A 222 35.30 1.04 -5.42
C GLY A 222 36.06 2.23 -4.82
N TYR A 223 36.68 2.01 -3.66
CA TYR A 223 37.61 2.94 -3.09
C TYR A 223 38.79 3.08 -4.07
N ILE A 224 38.83 4.19 -4.81
CA ILE A 224 40.06 4.58 -5.53
C ILE A 224 40.99 5.16 -4.46
N ILE A 225 41.91 4.32 -3.99
CA ILE A 225 43.21 4.81 -3.51
C ILE A 225 43.92 5.39 -4.72
N GLY A 226 44.12 6.71 -4.71
CA GLY A 226 44.97 7.46 -5.62
C GLY A 226 45.52 8.66 -4.89
#